data_AF-A0A8J0V4Y5-F1
#
_entry.id   AF-A0A8J0V4Y5-F1
#
_cell.length_a   1.000
_cell.length_b   1.000
_cell.length_c   1.000
_cell.angle_alpha   90.00
_cell.angle_beta   90.00
_cell.angle_gamma   90.00
#
_symmetry.space_group_name_H-M   'P 1'
#
loop_
_entity.id
_entity.type
_entity.pdbx_description
1 polymer ?
#
loop_
_entity_poly.entity_id
_entity_poly.type
_entity_poly.pdbx_seq_one_letter_code
_entity_poly.pdbx_strand_id
1 'polypeptide(L)'
;MNVAPPKQEPHLPHWGKSPTFLHPQEADLYKRGFVYQPEMCRENCGYYGNPAWHGYCSRCWIKERQKRLTSPLTDGFRHHTGTLFLRSERENTSELRQNANTVRVVAINTDTTYVQHSQSTYRHFPTTDVTDPRFFIPWSSLESMAKGDFSCFLKALRSQDAQQLNTQCTNLIQRLQDAENLKPNKMGEQVQDFYHKIADHFPDHMPEERDHFLDNIEKLVMTRLYRSVFCLDGSPDEQKDLSLQRRIKSLNWVTPKMLQVPLDENIIEVKDWILSAVTAMVEMDSKRAPQDKLTCVSRASNCLFKSIGASKKDPATTDDFLSCLIYITLRANPPRLVSNLEYITRFCNPVRLTTGEWGYCFTNLCCAVSFIETLDASSLSLTQEEFDCLMKQHKTELSTPNLAAQQSTLQQMQHNKKLLAELQCRQDSLIQRAEILEKELRAWPQLIQGEVKAIIHRFPLDPSRTPSQS
;
A
#
# COMPACT_ATOMS: atom_id res chain seq x y z
N MET A 1 -7.75 72.97 -34.14
CA MET A 1 -8.97 72.20 -34.44
C MET A 1 -8.65 71.22 -35.56
N ASN A 2 -8.82 69.93 -35.28
CA ASN A 2 -9.18 68.79 -36.15
C ASN A 2 -8.54 68.71 -37.55
N VAL A 3 -7.97 67.59 -38.01
CA VAL A 3 -8.62 66.28 -38.15
C VAL A 3 -7.50 65.22 -38.32
N ALA A 4 -7.70 64.05 -37.70
CA ALA A 4 -6.82 62.88 -37.81
C ALA A 4 -6.91 62.18 -39.18
N PRO A 5 -5.81 61.57 -39.69
CA PRO A 5 -5.86 60.53 -40.70
C PRO A 5 -5.83 59.11 -40.07
N PRO A 6 -6.23 58.06 -40.82
CA PRO A 6 -6.68 56.79 -40.25
C PRO A 6 -5.54 55.82 -39.88
N LYS A 7 -5.93 54.88 -39.02
CA LYS A 7 -5.15 53.83 -38.34
C LYS A 7 -4.34 52.95 -39.29
N GLN A 8 -3.05 52.79 -38.97
CA GLN A 8 -2.19 51.70 -39.46
C GLN A 8 -2.51 50.41 -38.69
N GLU A 9 -2.76 49.32 -39.42
CA GLU A 9 -2.84 47.95 -38.90
C GLU A 9 -1.47 47.50 -38.37
N PRO A 10 -1.41 46.81 -37.22
CA PRO A 10 -0.26 45.99 -36.88
C PRO A 10 -0.59 44.50 -36.99
N HIS A 11 0.05 43.86 -37.97
CA HIS A 11 0.64 42.51 -37.93
C HIS A 11 -0.03 41.43 -37.04
N LEU A 12 -0.76 40.54 -37.70
CA LEU A 12 -1.05 39.17 -37.23
C LEU A 12 0.23 38.30 -37.30
N PRO A 13 0.58 37.52 -36.26
CA PRO A 13 1.41 36.34 -36.41
C PRO A 13 0.52 35.14 -36.77
N HIS A 14 0.79 34.58 -37.95
CA HIS A 14 0.39 33.25 -38.40
C HIS A 14 0.60 32.17 -37.32
N TRP A 15 -0.47 31.47 -36.95
CA TRP A 15 -0.47 30.01 -36.76
C TRP A 15 -1.85 29.47 -37.12
N GLY A 16 -1.99 29.06 -38.38
CA GLY A 16 -3.03 28.13 -38.80
C GLY A 16 -2.44 26.72 -38.88
N LYS A 17 -3.03 25.77 -38.13
CA LYS A 17 -3.33 24.41 -38.60
C LYS A 17 -4.62 23.95 -37.90
N SER A 18 -5.48 23.31 -38.70
CA SER A 18 -6.90 22.98 -38.50
C SER A 18 -7.31 22.26 -37.21
N PRO A 19 -8.61 22.33 -36.84
CA PRO A 19 -9.20 21.61 -35.72
C PRO A 19 -9.44 20.16 -36.10
N THR A 20 -8.85 19.20 -35.39
CA THR A 20 -9.15 17.77 -35.61
C THR A 20 -9.23 16.95 -34.33
N PHE A 21 -9.21 17.57 -33.15
CA PHE A 21 -9.35 16.87 -31.88
C PHE A 21 -10.18 17.67 -30.88
N LEU A 22 -11.45 17.92 -31.20
CA LEU A 22 -12.44 18.33 -30.19
C LEU A 22 -13.36 17.15 -29.93
N HIS A 23 -13.60 16.87 -28.65
CA HIS A 23 -14.53 15.85 -28.21
C HIS A 23 -15.96 16.23 -28.67
N PRO A 24 -16.85 15.29 -29.04
CA PRO A 24 -18.16 15.62 -29.63
C PRO A 24 -19.03 16.56 -28.78
N GLN A 25 -18.86 16.55 -27.46
CA GLN A 25 -19.56 17.43 -26.53
C GLN A 25 -19.04 18.89 -26.54
N GLU A 26 -17.81 19.14 -27.00
CA GLU A 26 -17.19 20.46 -27.06
C GLU A 26 -17.54 21.20 -28.37
N ALA A 27 -17.85 20.45 -29.43
CA ALA A 27 -18.27 21.01 -30.72
C ALA A 27 -19.68 21.65 -30.66
N ASP A 28 -20.56 21.13 -29.80
CA ASP A 28 -21.92 21.67 -29.61
C ASP A 28 -21.95 22.99 -28.82
N LEU A 29 -20.95 23.24 -27.98
CA LEU A 29 -20.81 24.50 -27.24
C LEU A 29 -20.36 25.65 -28.15
N TYR A 30 -19.54 25.35 -29.15
CA TYR A 30 -19.08 26.33 -30.14
C TYR A 30 -20.22 26.79 -31.07
N LYS A 31 -21.20 25.93 -31.37
CA LYS A 31 -22.38 26.27 -32.17
C LYS A 31 -23.44 27.08 -31.42
N ARG A 32 -23.42 27.08 -30.08
CA ARG A 32 -24.40 27.78 -29.23
C ARG A 32 -23.98 29.18 -28.75
N GLY A 33 -22.88 29.72 -29.27
CA GLY A 33 -22.45 31.09 -28.95
C GLY A 33 -21.89 31.27 -27.53
N PHE A 34 -21.56 30.18 -26.83
CA PHE A 34 -20.83 30.27 -25.57
C PHE A 34 -19.36 30.60 -25.87
N VAL A 35 -18.99 31.87 -25.75
CA VAL A 35 -17.59 32.28 -25.69
C VAL A 35 -17.04 31.76 -24.36
N TYR A 36 -16.30 30.65 -24.39
CA TYR A 36 -15.48 30.24 -23.26
C TYR A 36 -14.43 31.33 -23.06
N GLN A 37 -14.65 32.22 -22.09
CA GLN A 37 -13.62 33.14 -21.61
C GLN A 37 -12.73 32.33 -20.67
N PRO A 38 -11.50 31.98 -21.06
CA PRO A 38 -10.63 31.22 -20.19
C PRO A 38 -10.21 32.11 -19.02
N GLU A 39 -10.66 31.75 -17.80
CA GLU A 39 -10.28 32.46 -16.59
C GLU A 39 -8.80 32.20 -16.27
N MET A 40 -8.08 33.28 -15.95
CA MET A 40 -6.68 33.18 -15.55
C MET A 40 -6.55 32.35 -14.29
N CYS A 41 -5.46 31.61 -14.19
CA CYS A 41 -5.12 30.85 -12.98
C CYS A 41 -5.20 31.76 -11.75
N ARG A 42 -5.76 31.25 -10.66
CA ARG A 42 -5.96 31.95 -9.40
C ARG A 42 -4.70 32.60 -8.82
N GLU A 43 -3.53 31.97 -9.02
CA GLU A 43 -2.20 32.52 -8.66
C GLU A 43 -1.65 33.58 -9.64
N ASN A 44 -2.44 33.96 -10.64
CA ASN A 44 -2.10 34.91 -11.70
C ASN A 44 -0.74 34.64 -12.38
N CYS A 45 -0.41 33.36 -12.56
CA CYS A 45 0.90 32.89 -13.03
C CYS A 45 1.09 32.95 -14.56
N GLY A 46 0.18 33.62 -15.28
CA GLY A 46 0.22 33.71 -16.75
C GLY A 46 -0.39 32.52 -17.51
N TYR A 47 -0.92 31.51 -16.81
CA TYR A 47 -1.59 30.35 -17.39
C TYR A 47 -3.08 30.33 -17.02
N TYR A 48 -3.91 29.63 -17.79
CA TYR A 48 -5.34 29.50 -17.52
C TYR A 48 -5.65 28.41 -16.48
N GLY A 49 -6.61 28.69 -15.61
CA GLY A 49 -7.11 27.76 -14.61
C GLY A 49 -8.37 27.04 -15.11
N ASN A 50 -8.72 25.91 -14.47
CA ASN A 50 -10.00 25.26 -14.75
C ASN A 50 -10.82 25.06 -13.44
N PRO A 51 -12.15 24.95 -13.52
CA PRO A 51 -13.00 24.73 -12.34
C PRO A 51 -12.72 23.41 -11.61
N ALA A 52 -12.32 22.36 -12.34
CA ALA A 52 -11.97 21.05 -11.78
C ALA A 52 -10.75 21.11 -10.82
N TRP A 53 -9.86 22.08 -11.02
CA TRP A 53 -8.71 22.39 -10.18
C TRP A 53 -8.91 23.72 -9.44
N HIS A 54 -10.16 24.08 -9.12
CA HIS A 54 -10.52 25.26 -8.31
C HIS A 54 -9.94 26.59 -8.83
N GLY A 55 -9.85 26.73 -10.16
CA GLY A 55 -9.30 27.90 -10.82
C GLY A 55 -7.77 27.94 -10.87
N TYR A 56 -7.06 26.88 -10.49
CA TYR A 56 -5.60 26.79 -10.64
C TYR A 56 -5.21 26.18 -12.00
N CYS A 57 -4.09 26.61 -12.56
CA CYS A 57 -3.45 25.89 -13.67
C CYS A 57 -2.77 24.61 -13.14
N SER A 58 -2.41 23.68 -14.04
CA SER A 58 -1.74 22.42 -13.67
C SER A 58 -0.51 22.62 -12.78
N ARG A 59 0.34 23.61 -13.08
CA ARG A 59 1.55 23.90 -12.30
C ARG A 59 1.26 24.46 -10.91
N CYS A 60 0.32 25.39 -10.80
CA CYS A 60 -0.06 25.98 -9.51
C CYS A 60 -0.87 25.02 -8.67
N TRP A 61 -1.69 24.16 -9.29
CA TRP A 61 -2.39 23.07 -8.61
C TRP A 61 -1.42 22.08 -7.96
N ILE A 62 -0.35 21.70 -8.68
CA ILE A 62 0.70 20.82 -8.13
C ILE A 62 1.41 21.49 -6.94
N LYS A 63 1.76 22.77 -7.03
CA LYS A 63 2.41 23.51 -5.94
C LYS A 63 1.50 23.69 -4.72
N GLU A 64 0.24 24.02 -4.94
CA GLU A 64 -0.75 24.18 -3.87
C GLU A 64 -1.05 22.83 -3.19
N ARG A 65 -1.16 21.76 -3.97
CA ARG A 65 -1.26 20.38 -3.47
C ARG A 65 -0.02 19.99 -2.67
N GLN A 66 1.18 20.34 -3.12
CA GLN A 66 2.43 20.10 -2.39
C GLN A 66 2.48 20.86 -1.06
N LYS A 67 2.02 22.12 -1.02
CA LYS A 67 1.92 22.90 0.23
C LYS A 67 0.91 22.32 1.21
N ARG A 68 -0.17 21.70 0.73
CA ARG A 68 -1.13 20.96 1.59
C ARG A 68 -0.59 19.62 2.07
N LEU A 69 0.39 19.06 1.38
CA LEU A 69 1.01 17.76 1.65
C LEU A 69 2.35 17.86 2.40
N THR A 70 2.79 19.04 2.87
CA THR A 70 3.96 19.17 3.75
C THR A 70 3.67 18.67 5.17
N SER A 71 3.17 17.43 5.26
CA SER A 71 3.26 16.58 6.45
C SER A 71 4.55 15.74 6.31
N PRO A 72 5.31 15.52 7.40
CA PRO A 72 6.59 14.78 7.40
C PRO A 72 6.53 13.38 6.77
N LEU A 73 5.34 12.78 6.71
CA LEU A 73 5.13 11.43 6.18
C LEU A 73 5.46 11.32 4.68
N THR A 74 5.16 12.34 3.88
CA THR A 74 5.25 12.21 2.40
C THR A 74 6.68 12.29 1.85
N ASP A 75 7.61 12.91 2.59
CA ASP A 75 9.00 13.07 2.15
C ASP A 75 9.76 11.75 2.26
N GLY A 76 9.56 11.00 3.35
CA GLY A 76 10.11 9.64 3.51
C GLY A 76 9.62 8.66 2.44
N PHE A 77 8.32 8.67 2.13
CA PHE A 77 7.73 7.79 1.10
C PHE A 77 8.22 8.09 -0.33
N ARG A 78 8.46 9.37 -0.65
CA ARG A 78 9.00 9.80 -1.95
C ARG A 78 10.46 9.39 -2.16
N HIS A 79 11.26 9.39 -1.10
CA HIS A 79 12.66 8.96 -1.21
C HIS A 79 12.78 7.48 -1.54
N HIS A 80 12.00 6.60 -0.91
CA HIS A 80 12.07 5.15 -1.15
C HIS A 80 11.53 4.74 -2.53
N THR A 81 10.43 5.34 -2.97
CA THR A 81 9.90 5.13 -4.33
C THR A 81 10.82 5.76 -5.40
N GLY A 82 11.38 6.94 -5.13
CA GLY A 82 12.32 7.64 -6.01
C GLY A 82 13.63 6.90 -6.22
N THR A 83 14.24 6.29 -5.19
CA THR A 83 15.48 5.51 -5.33
C THR A 83 15.34 4.26 -6.19
N LEU A 84 14.13 3.69 -6.28
CA LEU A 84 13.86 2.53 -7.14
C LEU A 84 13.65 2.94 -8.61
N PHE A 85 13.23 4.18 -8.89
CA PHE A 85 12.98 4.69 -10.25
C PHE A 85 14.11 5.58 -10.82
N LEU A 86 14.94 6.24 -10.01
CA LEU A 86 15.91 7.27 -10.47
C LEU A 86 17.30 6.76 -10.88
N ARG A 87 17.61 5.46 -10.81
CA ARG A 87 18.90 4.95 -11.34
C ARG A 87 18.91 4.82 -12.87
N SER A 88 17.82 5.19 -13.57
CA SER A 88 17.73 5.01 -15.03
C SER A 88 18.30 6.16 -15.88
N GLU A 89 18.74 7.31 -15.33
CA GLU A 89 19.03 8.48 -16.20
C GLU A 89 20.26 9.34 -15.89
N ARG A 90 21.19 8.96 -15.02
CA ARG A 90 22.43 9.75 -14.85
C ARG A 90 23.66 8.89 -14.67
N GLU A 91 24.34 8.62 -15.78
CA GLU A 91 25.79 8.49 -15.83
C GLU A 91 26.27 8.75 -17.26
N ASN A 92 26.48 10.03 -17.56
CA ASN A 92 27.36 10.51 -18.63
C ASN A 92 27.77 11.95 -18.27
N THR A 93 28.73 12.09 -17.36
CA THR A 93 29.78 13.10 -17.40
C THR A 93 30.77 12.87 -16.26
N SER A 94 32.04 13.01 -16.61
CA SER A 94 33.24 12.88 -15.80
C SER A 94 33.47 14.05 -14.84
N GLU A 95 34.13 13.75 -13.71
CA GLU A 95 34.96 14.64 -12.86
C GLU A 95 34.29 15.64 -11.88
N LEU A 96 34.40 15.35 -10.57
CA LEU A 96 35.19 16.09 -9.54
C LEU A 96 34.61 15.95 -8.11
N ARG A 97 35.35 15.14 -7.34
CA ARG A 97 35.69 15.13 -5.91
C ARG A 97 34.99 16.07 -4.89
N GLN A 98 34.71 15.40 -3.76
CA GLN A 98 34.96 15.77 -2.34
C GLN A 98 34.03 16.79 -1.68
N ASN A 99 33.15 16.27 -0.82
CA ASN A 99 33.20 16.56 0.62
C ASN A 99 32.42 15.52 1.43
N ALA A 100 33.03 15.08 2.53
CA ALA A 100 32.50 14.08 3.46
C ALA A 100 31.52 14.73 4.45
N ASN A 101 30.38 14.07 4.70
CA ASN A 101 29.91 13.64 6.01
C ASN A 101 28.43 13.21 5.95
N THR A 102 28.09 12.20 6.77
CA THR A 102 26.75 11.73 7.14
C THR A 102 25.86 11.19 6.01
N VAL A 103 25.78 9.86 5.87
CA VAL A 103 24.57 9.01 5.93
C VAL A 103 25.04 7.57 5.69
N ARG A 104 24.89 6.68 6.68
CA ARG A 104 25.04 5.23 6.49
C ARG A 104 23.77 4.73 5.80
N VAL A 105 23.78 4.72 4.47
CA VAL A 105 22.75 4.07 3.66
C VAL A 105 22.94 2.56 3.81
N VAL A 106 21.91 1.88 4.31
CA VAL A 106 21.86 0.41 4.36
C VAL A 106 21.68 -0.08 2.93
N ALA A 107 22.76 -0.59 2.36
CA ALA A 107 22.74 -1.30 1.11
C ALA A 107 21.93 -2.60 1.27
N ILE A 108 20.78 -2.69 0.62
CA ILE A 108 20.32 -4.00 0.16
C ILE A 108 21.35 -4.39 -0.90
N ASN A 109 22.22 -5.34 -0.59
CA ASN A 109 23.18 -5.90 -1.54
C ASN A 109 22.39 -6.52 -2.71
N THR A 110 22.13 -5.70 -3.73
CA THR A 110 21.73 -6.07 -5.08
C THR A 110 22.96 -6.37 -5.94
N ASP A 111 24.00 -6.97 -5.34
CA ASP A 111 25.18 -7.51 -6.03
C ASP A 111 24.88 -8.87 -6.70
N THR A 112 23.69 -9.00 -7.27
CA THR A 112 23.46 -9.80 -8.47
C THR A 112 23.26 -8.79 -9.57
N THR A 113 24.32 -8.56 -10.34
CA THR A 113 24.33 -7.91 -11.66
C THR A 113 22.93 -7.60 -12.18
N TYR A 114 22.41 -6.45 -11.75
CA TYR A 114 21.33 -5.77 -12.44
C TYR A 114 21.97 -5.25 -13.72
N VAL A 115 22.14 -6.15 -14.70
CA VAL A 115 22.52 -5.77 -16.05
C VAL A 115 21.43 -4.83 -16.51
N GLN A 116 21.83 -3.60 -16.83
CA GLN A 116 21.01 -2.59 -17.48
C GLN A 116 20.37 -3.18 -18.74
N HIS A 117 19.15 -3.70 -18.63
CA HIS A 117 18.24 -3.91 -19.74
C HIS A 117 17.01 -3.02 -19.59
N SER A 118 17.18 -1.78 -19.12
CA SER A 118 16.21 -0.71 -19.37
C SER A 118 16.43 -0.14 -20.78
N GLN A 119 16.00 -0.93 -21.76
CA GLN A 119 15.48 -0.53 -23.08
C GLN A 119 15.41 -1.81 -23.90
N SER A 120 14.30 -2.54 -23.79
CA SER A 120 13.98 -3.58 -24.74
C SER A 120 12.54 -4.07 -24.55
N THR A 121 11.60 -3.49 -25.30
CA THR A 121 10.73 -4.35 -26.11
C THR A 121 11.63 -5.38 -26.80
N TYR A 122 11.39 -6.68 -26.67
CA TYR A 122 12.03 -7.79 -27.40
C TYR A 122 13.17 -7.35 -28.34
N ARG A 123 14.37 -7.07 -27.83
CA ARG A 123 15.51 -6.69 -28.65
C ARG A 123 16.04 -8.01 -29.14
N HIS A 124 15.81 -8.26 -30.42
CA HIS A 124 16.50 -9.27 -31.21
C HIS A 124 17.98 -9.28 -30.81
N PHE A 125 18.42 -10.38 -30.17
CA PHE A 125 19.82 -10.73 -30.15
C PHE A 125 20.16 -11.37 -31.50
N PRO A 126 21.30 -11.01 -32.13
CA PRO A 126 21.73 -11.69 -33.34
C PRO A 126 22.00 -13.15 -32.99
N THR A 127 21.29 -14.04 -33.68
CA THR A 127 21.51 -15.48 -33.71
C THR A 127 23.00 -15.74 -33.98
N THR A 128 23.72 -16.23 -32.98
CA THR A 128 24.91 -17.02 -33.22
C THR A 128 24.45 -18.46 -33.33
N ASP A 129 24.62 -18.98 -34.54
CA ASP A 129 24.36 -20.35 -34.97
C ASP A 129 24.87 -21.38 -33.95
N VAL A 130 23.97 -21.92 -33.13
CA VAL A 130 23.81 -23.36 -32.88
C VAL A 130 22.36 -23.56 -32.43
N THR A 131 21.45 -23.82 -33.36
CA THR A 131 20.18 -24.47 -33.02
C THR A 131 20.52 -25.86 -32.49
N ASP A 132 20.59 -26.02 -31.18
CA ASP A 132 20.75 -27.34 -30.56
C ASP A 132 19.53 -28.21 -30.99
N PRO A 133 19.71 -29.27 -31.80
CA PRO A 133 18.61 -30.09 -32.30
C PRO A 133 17.80 -30.76 -31.18
N ARG A 134 18.32 -30.74 -29.94
CA ARG A 134 17.73 -31.35 -28.74
C ARG A 134 16.59 -30.53 -28.13
N PHE A 135 16.12 -29.47 -28.77
CA PHE A 135 14.98 -28.64 -28.33
C PHE A 135 13.83 -28.53 -29.34
N PHE A 136 13.85 -29.28 -30.44
CA PHE A 136 12.81 -29.19 -31.48
C PHE A 136 11.49 -29.85 -31.03
N ILE A 137 10.67 -29.12 -30.25
CA ILE A 137 9.27 -29.48 -30.03
C ILE A 137 8.45 -28.72 -31.08
N PRO A 138 7.80 -29.41 -32.03
CA PRO A 138 6.96 -28.75 -33.03
C PRO A 138 5.86 -27.92 -32.36
N TRP A 139 5.66 -26.67 -32.80
CA TRP A 139 4.60 -25.79 -32.27
C TRP A 139 3.21 -26.43 -32.30
N SER A 140 2.92 -27.24 -33.32
CA SER A 140 1.68 -28.02 -33.42
C SER A 140 1.40 -28.88 -32.18
N SER A 141 2.44 -29.34 -31.49
CA SER A 141 2.36 -30.12 -30.26
C SER A 141 2.12 -29.23 -29.03
N LEU A 142 2.66 -28.00 -29.03
CA LEU A 142 2.57 -27.03 -27.94
C LEU A 142 1.23 -26.26 -27.94
N GLU A 143 0.62 -26.07 -29.12
CA GLU A 143 -0.61 -25.29 -29.28
C GLU A 143 -1.78 -25.86 -28.46
N SER A 144 -1.90 -27.20 -28.41
CA SER A 144 -2.92 -27.88 -27.60
C SER A 144 -2.70 -27.71 -26.08
N MET A 145 -1.46 -27.46 -25.66
CA MET A 145 -1.05 -27.33 -24.26
C MET A 145 -1.23 -25.91 -23.72
N ALA A 146 -1.14 -24.91 -24.60
CA ALA A 146 -1.19 -23.51 -24.23
C ALA A 146 -2.62 -22.98 -23.96
N LYS A 147 -3.67 -23.74 -24.32
CA LYS A 147 -5.07 -23.28 -24.29
C LYS A 147 -5.93 -23.89 -23.17
N GLY A 148 -5.32 -24.46 -22.11
CA GLY A 148 -6.07 -25.13 -21.03
C GLY A 148 -5.57 -24.86 -19.61
N ASP A 149 -6.38 -25.21 -18.61
CA ASP A 149 -6.03 -25.12 -17.19
C ASP A 149 -4.83 -26.03 -16.83
N PHE A 150 -4.17 -25.77 -15.71
CA PHE A 150 -2.99 -26.53 -15.27
C PHE A 150 -3.19 -28.06 -15.25
N SER A 151 -4.40 -28.54 -14.95
CA SER A 151 -4.74 -29.98 -15.00
C SER A 151 -4.68 -30.55 -16.44
N CYS A 152 -5.18 -29.78 -17.41
CA CYS A 152 -5.10 -30.11 -18.83
C CYS A 152 -3.65 -30.07 -19.31
N PHE A 153 -2.88 -29.06 -18.89
CA PHE A 153 -1.45 -28.97 -19.15
C PHE A 153 -0.70 -30.22 -18.65
N LEU A 154 -0.94 -30.68 -17.41
CA LEU A 154 -0.29 -31.88 -16.87
C LEU A 154 -0.70 -33.18 -17.60
N LYS A 155 -1.92 -33.24 -18.15
CA LYS A 155 -2.34 -34.37 -18.99
C LYS A 155 -1.62 -34.33 -20.34
N ALA A 156 -1.53 -33.15 -20.95
CA ALA A 156 -0.87 -32.96 -22.22
C ALA A 156 0.66 -33.16 -22.10
N LEU A 157 1.29 -32.75 -20.99
CA LEU A 157 2.71 -32.98 -20.74
C LEU A 157 3.09 -34.48 -20.63
N ARG A 158 2.10 -35.35 -20.36
CA ARG A 158 2.28 -36.81 -20.34
C ARG A 158 2.11 -37.45 -21.72
N SER A 159 1.67 -36.71 -22.73
CA SER A 159 1.56 -37.22 -24.10
C SER A 159 2.94 -37.51 -24.69
N GLN A 160 2.97 -38.27 -25.78
CA GLN A 160 4.22 -38.60 -26.49
C GLN A 160 4.85 -37.36 -27.13
N ASP A 161 4.03 -36.38 -27.49
CA ASP A 161 4.45 -35.14 -28.16
C ASP A 161 5.18 -34.16 -27.22
N ALA A 162 4.98 -34.28 -25.91
CA ALA A 162 5.55 -33.40 -24.90
C ALA A 162 6.62 -34.08 -24.01
N GLN A 163 7.03 -35.32 -24.34
CA GLN A 163 8.01 -36.09 -23.56
C GLN A 163 9.35 -35.37 -23.43
N GLN A 164 9.78 -34.70 -24.49
CA GLN A 164 11.04 -33.95 -24.51
C GLN A 164 11.02 -32.79 -23.52
N LEU A 165 9.94 -32.01 -23.48
CA LEU A 165 9.75 -30.92 -22.52
C LEU A 165 9.74 -31.43 -21.08
N ASN A 166 9.00 -32.52 -20.84
CA ASN A 166 8.92 -33.12 -19.51
C ASN A 166 10.29 -33.64 -19.04
N THR A 167 11.06 -34.24 -19.95
CA THR A 167 12.43 -34.69 -19.69
C THR A 167 13.34 -33.50 -19.35
N GLN A 168 13.24 -32.40 -20.10
CA GLN A 168 14.02 -31.19 -19.82
C GLN A 168 13.65 -30.56 -18.47
N CYS A 169 12.35 -30.45 -18.15
CA CYS A 169 11.88 -29.98 -16.85
C CYS A 169 12.44 -30.87 -15.72
N THR A 170 12.35 -32.19 -15.88
CA THR A 170 12.85 -33.15 -14.89
C THR A 170 14.36 -33.07 -14.73
N ASN A 171 15.11 -32.94 -15.83
CA ASN A 171 16.56 -32.79 -15.81
C ASN A 171 17.00 -31.47 -15.14
N LEU A 172 16.28 -30.37 -15.38
CA LEU A 172 16.53 -29.11 -14.69
C LEU A 172 16.28 -29.25 -13.19
N ILE A 173 15.14 -29.84 -12.81
CA ILE A 173 14.77 -30.05 -11.41
C ILE A 173 15.84 -30.88 -10.70
N GLN A 174 16.22 -32.02 -11.28
CA GLN A 174 17.22 -32.92 -10.70
C GLN A 174 18.56 -32.22 -10.54
N ARG A 175 19.02 -31.51 -11.59
CA ARG A 175 20.29 -30.77 -11.55
C ARG A 175 20.32 -29.72 -10.44
N LEU A 176 19.22 -29.02 -10.20
CA LEU A 176 19.15 -27.99 -9.16
C LEU A 176 18.97 -28.60 -7.76
N GLN A 177 18.34 -29.77 -7.64
CA GLN A 177 18.21 -30.50 -6.37
C GLN A 177 19.54 -31.12 -5.92
N ASP A 178 20.33 -31.64 -6.85
CA ASP A 178 21.63 -32.26 -6.57
C ASP A 178 22.76 -31.25 -6.35
N ALA A 179 22.49 -29.95 -6.58
CA ALA A 179 23.48 -28.90 -6.47
C ALA A 179 23.64 -28.43 -5.00
N GLU A 180 24.36 -29.20 -4.19
CA GLU A 180 24.56 -28.95 -2.74
C GLU A 180 25.22 -27.60 -2.38
N ASN A 181 25.94 -26.96 -3.31
CA ASN A 181 26.71 -25.73 -3.04
C ASN A 181 26.28 -24.51 -3.89
N LEU A 182 25.19 -24.60 -4.65
CA LEU A 182 24.78 -23.49 -5.49
C LEU A 182 24.01 -22.44 -4.69
N LYS A 183 24.44 -21.18 -4.77
CA LYS A 183 23.71 -20.08 -4.13
C LYS A 183 22.30 -19.95 -4.75
N PRO A 184 21.27 -19.60 -3.97
CA PRO A 184 19.90 -19.42 -4.49
C PRO A 184 19.81 -18.47 -5.69
N ASN A 185 20.64 -17.42 -5.73
CA ASN A 185 20.70 -16.49 -6.86
C ASN A 185 21.13 -17.17 -8.17
N LYS A 186 22.13 -18.06 -8.11
CA LYS A 186 22.61 -18.82 -9.28
C LYS A 186 21.61 -19.87 -9.71
N MET A 187 20.86 -20.46 -8.78
CA MET A 187 19.73 -21.33 -9.11
C MET A 187 18.63 -20.53 -9.82
N GLY A 188 18.35 -19.31 -9.35
CA GLY A 188 17.44 -18.36 -9.99
C GLY A 188 17.85 -18.09 -11.44
N GLU A 189 19.10 -17.69 -11.68
CA GLU A 189 19.63 -17.47 -13.04
C GLU A 189 19.39 -18.68 -13.96
N GLN A 190 19.67 -19.91 -13.51
CA GLN A 190 19.42 -21.11 -14.33
C GLN A 190 17.94 -21.35 -14.64
N VAL A 191 17.05 -21.04 -13.70
CA VAL A 191 15.59 -21.11 -13.91
C VAL A 191 15.14 -20.03 -14.89
N GLN A 192 15.68 -18.81 -14.78
CA GLN A 192 15.40 -17.72 -15.71
C GLN A 192 15.88 -18.05 -17.12
N ASP A 193 17.11 -18.56 -17.28
CA ASP A 193 17.62 -19.01 -18.58
C ASP A 193 16.73 -20.09 -19.21
N PHE A 194 16.15 -20.96 -18.38
CA PHE A 194 15.19 -21.97 -18.84
C PHE A 194 13.88 -21.35 -19.33
N TYR A 195 13.33 -20.35 -18.64
CA TYR A 195 12.16 -19.62 -19.11
C TYR A 195 12.41 -18.89 -20.42
N HIS A 196 13.55 -18.20 -20.55
CA HIS A 196 13.93 -17.51 -21.80
C HIS A 196 14.06 -18.51 -22.95
N LYS A 197 14.75 -19.63 -22.72
CA LYS A 197 14.86 -20.70 -23.72
C LYS A 197 13.50 -21.19 -24.17
N ILE A 198 12.54 -21.41 -23.27
CA ILE A 198 11.19 -21.83 -23.68
C ILE A 198 10.47 -20.70 -24.42
N ALA A 199 10.57 -19.46 -23.94
CA ALA A 199 9.92 -18.29 -24.52
C ALA A 199 10.35 -18.04 -25.98
N ASP A 200 11.63 -18.24 -26.30
CA ASP A 200 12.19 -18.05 -27.65
C ASP A 200 11.61 -19.00 -28.71
N HIS A 201 10.96 -20.09 -28.28
CA HIS A 201 10.31 -21.03 -29.20
C HIS A 201 8.87 -20.62 -29.54
N PHE A 202 8.31 -19.63 -28.84
CA PHE A 202 6.96 -19.14 -29.12
C PHE A 202 7.01 -18.09 -30.23
N PRO A 203 6.11 -18.18 -31.23
CA PRO A 203 5.99 -17.14 -32.23
C PRO A 203 5.60 -15.79 -31.62
N ASP A 204 6.17 -14.69 -32.13
CA ASP A 204 5.93 -13.33 -31.63
C ASP A 204 4.45 -12.87 -31.65
N HIS A 205 3.61 -13.50 -32.46
CA HIS A 205 2.20 -13.15 -32.62
C HIS A 205 1.27 -13.74 -31.54
N MET A 206 1.79 -14.56 -30.62
CA MET A 206 1.00 -15.23 -29.57
C MET A 206 1.57 -14.99 -28.16
N PRO A 207 1.59 -13.73 -27.68
CA PRO A 207 2.18 -13.40 -26.39
C PRO A 207 1.36 -13.92 -25.20
N GLU A 208 0.03 -13.97 -25.31
CA GLU A 208 -0.85 -14.42 -24.22
C GLU A 208 -0.73 -15.94 -24.00
N GLU A 209 -0.74 -16.73 -25.08
CA GLU A 209 -0.54 -18.18 -25.00
C GLU A 209 0.85 -18.54 -24.48
N ARG A 210 1.87 -17.77 -24.87
CA ARG A 210 3.23 -17.93 -24.34
C ARG A 210 3.26 -17.68 -22.84
N ASP A 211 2.69 -16.58 -22.38
CA ASP A 211 2.74 -16.22 -20.96
C ASP A 211 1.96 -17.23 -20.10
N HIS A 212 0.79 -17.68 -20.57
CA HIS A 212 0.03 -18.76 -19.91
C HIS A 212 0.78 -20.09 -19.90
N PHE A 213 1.50 -20.42 -20.97
CA PHE A 213 2.32 -21.62 -20.99
C PHE A 213 3.50 -21.54 -20.02
N LEU A 214 4.20 -20.41 -19.98
CA LEU A 214 5.29 -20.16 -19.05
C LEU A 214 4.81 -20.20 -17.59
N ASP A 215 3.60 -19.71 -17.30
CA ASP A 215 2.97 -19.85 -15.98
C ASP A 215 2.79 -21.32 -15.58
N ASN A 216 2.34 -22.18 -16.51
CA ASN A 216 2.19 -23.60 -16.26
C ASN A 216 3.54 -24.29 -16.01
N ILE A 217 4.59 -23.90 -16.74
CA ILE A 217 5.95 -24.37 -16.53
C ILE A 217 6.50 -23.92 -15.17
N GLU A 218 6.33 -22.64 -14.83
CA GLU A 218 6.71 -22.09 -13.52
C GLU A 218 6.02 -22.88 -12.41
N LYS A 219 4.71 -23.12 -12.52
CA LYS A 219 3.96 -23.90 -11.52
C LYS A 219 4.54 -25.30 -11.34
N LEU A 220 4.87 -25.98 -12.43
CA LEU A 220 5.43 -27.34 -12.39
C LEU A 220 6.81 -27.37 -11.74
N VAL A 221 7.73 -26.54 -12.25
CA VAL A 221 9.13 -26.51 -11.84
C VAL A 221 9.25 -26.06 -10.38
N MET A 222 8.61 -24.93 -10.05
CA MET A 222 8.76 -24.32 -8.73
C MET A 222 8.03 -25.09 -7.64
N THR A 223 6.93 -25.79 -7.94
CA THR A 223 6.28 -26.68 -6.96
C THR A 223 7.17 -27.84 -6.53
N ARG A 224 8.01 -28.35 -7.45
CA ARG A 224 8.96 -29.44 -7.18
C ARG A 224 10.25 -28.94 -6.55
N LEU A 225 10.74 -27.78 -6.97
CA LEU A 225 11.96 -27.16 -6.42
C LEU A 225 11.77 -26.46 -5.08
N TYR A 226 10.54 -26.13 -4.68
CA TYR A 226 10.24 -25.32 -3.49
C TYR A 226 11.07 -25.70 -2.25
N ARG A 227 11.10 -26.99 -1.90
CA ARG A 227 11.82 -27.49 -0.71
C ARG A 227 13.33 -27.32 -0.78
N SER A 228 13.89 -27.18 -1.97
CA SER A 228 15.33 -27.12 -2.24
C SER A 228 15.82 -25.69 -2.45
N VAL A 229 14.92 -24.71 -2.63
CA VAL A 229 15.30 -23.32 -2.95
C VAL A 229 14.69 -22.28 -2.01
N PHE A 230 13.60 -22.60 -1.31
CA PHE A 230 12.89 -21.67 -0.43
C PHE A 230 13.44 -21.75 0.99
N CYS A 231 13.97 -20.61 1.50
CA CYS A 231 14.39 -20.44 2.90
C CYS A 231 15.20 -21.63 3.44
N LEU A 232 16.34 -21.92 2.80
CA LEU A 232 17.24 -22.99 3.25
C LEU A 232 17.75 -22.71 4.67
N ASP A 233 17.90 -23.75 5.48
CA ASP A 233 18.29 -23.62 6.89
C ASP A 233 19.63 -22.90 7.04
N GLY A 234 19.69 -21.88 7.91
CA GLY A 234 20.90 -21.08 8.12
C GLY A 234 21.23 -20.12 6.97
N SER A 235 20.33 -19.93 6.00
CA SER A 235 20.47 -18.93 4.95
C SER A 235 20.37 -17.50 5.50
N PRO A 236 20.96 -16.50 4.82
CA PRO A 236 20.79 -15.10 5.19
C PRO A 236 19.32 -14.66 5.15
N ASP A 237 18.48 -15.33 4.36
CA ASP A 237 17.06 -15.02 4.23
C ASP A 237 16.29 -15.33 5.52
N GLU A 238 16.60 -16.45 6.19
CA GLU A 238 16.03 -16.80 7.50
C GLU A 238 16.36 -15.74 8.56
N GLN A 239 17.62 -15.28 8.59
CA GLN A 239 18.04 -14.25 9.54
C GLN A 239 17.32 -12.92 9.30
N LYS A 240 17.12 -12.53 8.04
CA LYS A 240 16.35 -11.34 7.66
C LYS A 240 14.88 -11.47 8.01
N ASP A 241 14.29 -12.65 7.81
CA ASP A 241 12.91 -12.93 8.23
C ASP A 241 12.74 -12.76 9.73
N LEU A 242 13.66 -13.30 10.53
CA LEU A 242 13.62 -13.15 11.98
C LEU A 242 13.81 -11.69 12.40
N SER A 243 14.68 -10.92 11.74
CA SER A 243 14.84 -9.50 12.05
C SER A 243 13.59 -8.69 11.70
N LEU A 244 13.02 -8.91 10.51
CA LEU A 244 11.82 -8.20 10.07
C LEU A 244 10.61 -8.57 10.93
N GLN A 245 10.44 -9.85 11.27
CA GLN A 245 9.36 -10.28 12.15
C GLN A 245 9.45 -9.63 13.53
N ARG A 246 10.65 -9.60 14.14
CA ARG A 246 10.86 -8.91 15.43
C ARG A 246 10.60 -7.41 15.31
N ARG A 247 11.01 -6.81 14.19
CA ARG A 247 10.77 -5.41 13.88
C ARG A 247 9.29 -5.09 13.79
N ILE A 248 8.51 -5.84 13.00
CA ILE A 248 7.06 -5.68 12.91
C ILE A 248 6.41 -5.83 14.29
N LYS A 249 6.76 -6.87 15.05
CA LYS A 249 6.24 -7.06 16.43
C LYS A 249 6.51 -5.87 17.34
N SER A 250 7.68 -5.24 17.22
CA SER A 250 8.03 -4.06 18.01
C SER A 250 7.22 -2.81 17.66
N LEU A 251 6.59 -2.79 16.48
CA LEU A 251 5.79 -1.69 15.93
C LEU A 251 4.28 -1.93 16.01
N ASN A 252 3.82 -2.94 16.76
CA ASN A 252 2.37 -3.23 16.89
C ASN A 252 1.56 -2.09 17.52
N TRP A 253 2.21 -1.15 18.22
CA TRP A 253 1.59 0.04 18.81
C TRP A 253 1.24 1.12 17.77
N VAL A 254 1.74 1.02 16.53
CA VAL A 254 1.50 2.01 15.47
C VAL A 254 0.03 2.00 15.08
N THR A 255 -0.59 3.19 15.13
CA THR A 255 -2.03 3.35 14.82
C THR A 255 -2.26 3.81 13.37
N PRO A 256 -3.44 3.54 12.79
CA PRO A 256 -3.79 4.04 11.44
C PRO A 256 -3.61 5.54 11.29
N LYS A 257 -3.92 6.31 12.35
CA LYS A 257 -3.83 7.77 12.37
C LYS A 257 -2.38 8.27 12.23
N MET A 258 -1.41 7.58 12.84
CA MET A 258 0.01 7.94 12.75
C MET A 258 0.55 7.77 11.32
N LEU A 259 0.02 6.79 10.58
CA LEU A 259 0.36 6.53 9.19
C LEU A 259 -0.54 7.30 8.19
N GLN A 260 -1.44 8.17 8.67
CA GLN A 260 -2.43 8.89 7.86
C GLN A 260 -3.25 7.97 6.95
N VAL A 261 -3.59 6.79 7.45
CA VAL A 261 -4.34 5.77 6.71
C VAL A 261 -5.80 6.23 6.52
N PRO A 262 -6.31 6.33 5.28
CA PRO A 262 -7.66 6.78 4.98
C PRO A 262 -8.71 5.66 5.12
N LEU A 263 -8.65 4.90 6.21
CA LEU A 263 -9.59 3.80 6.47
C LEU A 263 -10.50 4.17 7.64
N ASP A 264 -11.81 4.03 7.42
CA ASP A 264 -12.79 4.14 8.51
C ASP A 264 -13.12 2.74 9.04
N GLU A 265 -12.42 2.36 10.12
CA GLU A 265 -12.64 1.07 10.78
C GLU A 265 -14.04 0.97 11.44
N ASN A 266 -14.84 2.03 11.50
CA ASN A 266 -16.21 1.94 12.02
C ASN A 266 -17.16 1.23 11.04
N ILE A 267 -16.82 1.22 9.75
CA ILE A 267 -17.60 0.57 8.71
C ILE A 267 -17.30 -0.93 8.73
N ILE A 268 -18.35 -1.76 8.89
CA ILE A 268 -18.22 -3.23 8.98
C ILE A 268 -17.59 -3.79 7.69
N GLU A 269 -18.05 -3.33 6.52
CA GLU A 269 -17.50 -3.76 5.23
C GLU A 269 -15.99 -3.49 5.11
N VAL A 270 -15.52 -2.33 5.59
CA VAL A 270 -14.10 -1.96 5.57
C VAL A 270 -13.29 -2.91 6.44
N LYS A 271 -13.80 -3.27 7.62
CA LYS A 271 -13.18 -4.28 8.51
C LYS A 271 -13.07 -5.65 7.83
N ASP A 272 -14.10 -6.09 7.13
CA ASP A 272 -14.11 -7.38 6.43
C ASP A 272 -13.09 -7.40 5.27
N TRP A 273 -12.98 -6.30 4.52
CA TRP A 273 -11.96 -6.15 3.49
C TRP A 273 -10.54 -6.12 4.06
N ILE A 274 -10.32 -5.42 5.18
CA ILE A 274 -9.04 -5.41 5.92
C ILE A 274 -8.68 -6.82 6.37
N LEU A 275 -9.61 -7.56 6.96
CA LEU A 275 -9.38 -8.93 7.41
C LEU A 275 -9.08 -9.87 6.24
N SER A 276 -9.78 -9.69 5.12
CA SER A 276 -9.53 -10.42 3.88
C SER A 276 -8.13 -10.14 3.33
N ALA A 277 -7.68 -8.89 3.38
CA ALA A 277 -6.33 -8.49 2.98
C ALA A 277 -5.26 -9.12 3.89
N VAL A 278 -5.46 -9.06 5.21
CA VAL A 278 -4.58 -9.71 6.20
C VAL A 278 -4.48 -11.21 5.93
N THR A 279 -5.62 -11.87 5.74
CA THR A 279 -5.67 -13.31 5.44
C THR A 279 -4.91 -13.63 4.15
N ALA A 280 -5.11 -12.83 3.11
CA ALA A 280 -4.39 -13.01 1.84
C ALA A 280 -2.87 -12.86 2.00
N MET A 281 -2.40 -11.89 2.79
CA MET A 281 -0.97 -11.70 3.08
C MET A 281 -0.38 -12.89 3.86
N VAL A 282 -1.10 -13.44 4.84
CA VAL A 282 -0.66 -14.61 5.61
C VAL A 282 -0.66 -15.88 4.74
N GLU A 283 -1.67 -16.05 3.89
CA GLU A 283 -1.79 -17.21 2.99
C GLU A 283 -0.68 -17.30 1.95
N MET A 284 0.01 -16.19 1.64
CA MET A 284 1.12 -16.16 0.67
C MET A 284 2.18 -17.24 0.97
N ASP A 285 2.53 -17.44 2.24
CA ASP A 285 3.55 -18.40 2.66
C ASP A 285 3.13 -19.86 2.40
N SER A 286 1.83 -20.15 2.33
CA SER A 286 1.30 -21.48 2.03
C SER A 286 1.44 -21.88 0.56
N LYS A 287 1.67 -20.90 -0.33
CA LYS A 287 1.76 -21.14 -1.78
C LYS A 287 3.18 -21.54 -2.18
N ARG A 288 3.31 -22.46 -3.13
CA ARG A 288 4.63 -22.92 -3.61
C ARG A 288 5.08 -22.23 -4.88
N ALA A 289 4.18 -22.04 -5.85
CA ALA A 289 4.52 -21.35 -7.09
C ALA A 289 4.61 -19.82 -6.87
N PRO A 290 5.62 -19.13 -7.44
CA PRO A 290 5.74 -17.67 -7.35
C PRO A 290 4.48 -16.93 -7.80
N GLN A 291 3.86 -17.33 -8.92
CA GLN A 291 2.60 -16.75 -9.39
C GLN A 291 1.44 -16.88 -8.39
N ASP A 292 1.36 -17.98 -7.64
CA ASP A 292 0.31 -18.18 -6.64
C ASP A 292 0.57 -17.27 -5.42
N LYS A 293 1.85 -17.00 -5.09
CA LYS A 293 2.23 -16.00 -4.07
C LYS A 293 1.87 -14.58 -4.53
N LEU A 294 2.15 -14.24 -5.79
CA LEU A 294 1.73 -12.96 -6.37
C LEU A 294 0.21 -12.80 -6.38
N THR A 295 -0.54 -13.88 -6.64
CA THR A 295 -2.01 -13.96 -6.53
C THR A 295 -2.50 -13.52 -5.15
N CYS A 296 -1.81 -13.94 -4.09
CA CYS A 296 -2.11 -13.49 -2.73
C CYS A 296 -1.87 -11.99 -2.55
N VAL A 297 -0.77 -11.44 -3.09
CA VAL A 297 -0.42 -10.01 -2.98
C VAL A 297 -1.39 -9.11 -3.75
N SER A 298 -1.76 -9.46 -5.00
CA SER A 298 -2.80 -8.72 -5.75
C SER A 298 -4.15 -8.82 -5.05
N ARG A 299 -4.54 -10.00 -4.56
CA ARG A 299 -5.82 -10.13 -3.82
C ARG A 299 -5.85 -9.22 -2.58
N ALA A 300 -4.76 -9.18 -1.81
CA ALA A 300 -4.64 -8.25 -0.69
C ALA A 300 -4.75 -6.79 -1.14
N SER A 301 -4.08 -6.42 -2.22
CA SER A 301 -4.14 -5.07 -2.80
C SER A 301 -5.54 -4.70 -3.28
N ASN A 302 -6.26 -5.63 -3.91
CA ASN A 302 -7.62 -5.44 -4.38
C ASN A 302 -8.61 -5.28 -3.21
N CYS A 303 -8.44 -6.03 -2.13
CA CYS A 303 -9.19 -5.80 -0.89
C CYS A 303 -8.91 -4.40 -0.32
N LEU A 304 -7.65 -3.94 -0.39
CA LEU A 304 -7.29 -2.60 0.04
C LEU A 304 -7.96 -1.52 -0.82
N PHE A 305 -7.93 -1.62 -2.14
CA PHE A 305 -8.61 -0.66 -3.01
C PHE A 305 -10.12 -0.60 -2.74
N LYS A 306 -10.77 -1.74 -2.48
CA LYS A 306 -12.18 -1.80 -2.06
C LYS A 306 -12.41 -1.11 -0.71
N SER A 307 -11.53 -1.34 0.26
CA SER A 307 -11.63 -0.70 1.59
C SER A 307 -11.45 0.82 1.54
N ILE A 308 -10.54 1.32 0.69
CA ILE A 308 -10.30 2.75 0.50
C ILE A 308 -11.50 3.37 -0.21
N GLY A 309 -12.01 2.75 -1.28
CA GLY A 309 -13.19 3.22 -2.00
C GLY A 309 -14.48 3.22 -1.17
N ALA A 310 -14.59 2.31 -0.19
CA ALA A 310 -15.70 2.31 0.76
C ALA A 310 -15.55 3.38 1.86
N SER A 311 -14.31 3.71 2.26
CA SER A 311 -14.03 4.71 3.30
C SER A 311 -14.04 6.15 2.78
N LYS A 312 -13.54 6.37 1.56
CA LYS A 312 -13.32 7.69 0.96
C LYS A 312 -14.15 7.81 -0.31
N LYS A 313 -14.84 8.95 -0.48
CA LYS A 313 -15.64 9.23 -1.69
C LYS A 313 -14.77 9.60 -2.90
N ASP A 314 -13.53 9.99 -2.66
CA ASP A 314 -12.56 10.35 -3.70
C ASP A 314 -11.80 9.11 -4.20
N PRO A 315 -11.31 9.12 -5.46
CA PRO A 315 -10.48 8.05 -5.98
C PRO A 315 -9.20 7.86 -5.13
N ALA A 316 -8.87 6.59 -4.86
CA ALA A 316 -7.69 6.22 -4.08
C ALA A 316 -6.42 6.74 -4.76
N THR A 317 -5.59 7.45 -4.00
CA THR A 317 -4.26 7.87 -4.48
C THR A 317 -3.22 6.78 -4.20
N THR A 318 -2.06 6.85 -4.88
CA THR A 318 -0.93 5.94 -4.61
C THR A 318 -0.44 6.03 -3.17
N ASP A 319 -0.42 7.24 -2.60
CA ASP A 319 0.00 7.47 -1.20
C ASP A 319 -1.02 6.87 -0.20
N ASP A 320 -2.33 6.99 -0.50
CA ASP A 320 -3.41 6.36 0.26
C ASP A 320 -3.22 4.83 0.28
N PHE A 321 -2.97 4.24 -0.90
CA PHE A 321 -2.76 2.79 -1.06
C PHE A 321 -1.51 2.29 -0.32
N LEU A 322 -0.36 2.97 -0.49
CA LEU A 322 0.89 2.55 0.13
C LEU A 322 0.80 2.61 1.67
N SER A 323 0.19 3.68 2.20
CA SER A 323 -0.04 3.82 3.65
C SER A 323 -0.92 2.70 4.20
N CYS A 324 -1.99 2.32 3.47
CA CYS A 324 -2.82 1.17 3.81
C CYS A 324 -2.03 -0.15 3.74
N LEU A 325 -1.18 -0.33 2.72
CA LEU A 325 -0.40 -1.55 2.55
C LEU A 325 0.64 -1.74 3.66
N ILE A 326 1.29 -0.66 4.10
CA ILE A 326 2.19 -0.66 5.26
C ILE A 326 1.42 -1.06 6.52
N TYR A 327 0.26 -0.44 6.76
CA TYR A 327 -0.57 -0.76 7.91
C TYR A 327 -1.02 -2.23 7.92
N ILE A 328 -1.51 -2.76 6.80
CA ILE A 328 -1.88 -4.18 6.69
C ILE A 328 -0.67 -5.08 6.90
N THR A 329 0.50 -4.72 6.38
CA THR A 329 1.72 -5.53 6.55
C THR A 329 2.15 -5.59 8.03
N LEU A 330 2.04 -4.46 8.75
CA LEU A 330 2.27 -4.41 10.20
C LEU A 330 1.27 -5.29 10.96
N ARG A 331 -0.03 -5.21 10.61
CA ARG A 331 -1.11 -5.97 11.26
C ARG A 331 -1.05 -7.47 10.96
N ALA A 332 -0.73 -7.84 9.72
CA ALA A 332 -0.70 -9.23 9.28
C ALA A 332 0.54 -9.97 9.78
N ASN A 333 1.67 -9.27 9.90
CA ASN A 333 2.99 -9.85 10.20
C ASN A 333 3.22 -11.19 9.46
N PRO A 334 3.24 -11.18 8.11
CA PRO A 334 3.28 -12.40 7.31
C PRO A 334 4.50 -13.26 7.65
N PRO A 335 4.33 -14.59 7.78
CA PRO A 335 5.44 -15.48 8.07
C PRO A 335 6.46 -15.47 6.91
N ARG A 336 7.75 -15.47 7.26
CA ARG A 336 8.87 -15.54 6.31
C ARG A 336 8.77 -14.52 5.16
N LEU A 337 8.38 -13.29 5.48
CA LEU A 337 8.06 -12.26 4.49
C LEU A 337 9.23 -11.95 3.55
N VAL A 338 10.45 -11.79 4.08
CA VAL A 338 11.64 -11.52 3.26
C VAL A 338 11.93 -12.69 2.34
N SER A 339 11.91 -13.94 2.86
CA SER A 339 12.10 -15.12 2.01
C SER A 339 11.04 -15.24 0.92
N ASN A 340 9.79 -14.86 1.19
CA ASN A 340 8.72 -14.84 0.19
C ASN A 340 8.99 -13.81 -0.92
N LEU A 341 9.42 -12.59 -0.58
CA LEU A 341 9.73 -11.55 -1.56
C LEU A 341 10.96 -11.95 -2.40
N GLU A 342 12.03 -12.40 -1.76
CA GLU A 342 13.25 -12.86 -2.41
C GLU A 342 12.98 -14.05 -3.34
N TYR A 343 12.15 -15.00 -2.91
CA TYR A 343 11.76 -16.14 -3.73
C TYR A 343 11.00 -15.72 -4.99
N ILE A 344 10.06 -14.77 -4.87
CA ILE A 344 9.34 -14.21 -6.03
C ILE A 344 10.34 -13.52 -6.97
N THR A 345 11.23 -12.67 -6.44
CA THR A 345 12.23 -11.95 -7.23
C THR A 345 13.17 -12.89 -8.00
N ARG A 346 13.59 -14.00 -7.39
CA ARG A 346 14.56 -14.94 -8.00
C ARG A 346 13.93 -15.86 -9.04
N PHE A 347 12.70 -16.32 -8.81
CA PHE A 347 12.14 -17.47 -9.54
C PHE A 347 10.85 -17.19 -10.32
N CYS A 348 10.24 -16.01 -10.16
CA CYS A 348 9.07 -15.66 -10.97
C CYS A 348 9.47 -15.29 -12.39
N ASN A 349 8.59 -15.55 -13.35
CA ASN A 349 8.72 -15.06 -14.73
C ASN A 349 8.82 -13.51 -14.73
N PRO A 350 9.91 -12.92 -15.26
CA PRO A 350 10.17 -11.49 -15.19
C PRO A 350 9.09 -10.66 -15.87
N VAL A 351 8.46 -11.16 -16.94
CA VAL A 351 7.37 -10.46 -17.66
C VAL A 351 6.23 -10.08 -16.69
N ARG A 352 5.93 -10.97 -15.74
CA ARG A 352 4.88 -10.77 -14.73
C ARG A 352 5.26 -9.75 -13.65
N LEU A 353 6.56 -9.57 -13.39
CA LEU A 353 7.07 -8.58 -12.44
C LEU A 353 7.23 -7.19 -13.09
N THR A 354 7.51 -7.13 -14.39
CA THR A 354 7.75 -5.87 -15.11
C THR A 354 6.48 -5.23 -15.67
N THR A 355 5.41 -6.01 -15.85
CA THR A 355 4.22 -5.55 -16.58
C THR A 355 2.94 -5.89 -15.82
N GLY A 356 2.02 -4.92 -15.77
CA GLY A 356 0.67 -5.10 -15.25
C GLY A 356 0.50 -4.85 -13.75
N GLU A 357 -0.68 -5.22 -13.25
CA GLU A 357 -1.10 -5.03 -11.85
C GLU A 357 -0.21 -5.77 -10.86
N TRP A 358 0.22 -6.98 -11.22
CA TRP A 358 1.05 -7.87 -10.40
C TRP A 358 2.37 -7.20 -9.99
N GLY A 359 3.10 -6.65 -10.97
CA GLY A 359 4.35 -5.92 -10.74
C GLY A 359 4.16 -4.67 -9.89
N TYR A 360 3.08 -3.92 -10.11
CA TYR A 360 2.74 -2.74 -9.30
C TYR A 360 2.49 -3.12 -7.83
N CYS A 361 1.65 -4.13 -7.57
CA CYS A 361 1.35 -4.58 -6.22
C CYS A 361 2.59 -5.14 -5.50
N PHE A 362 3.40 -5.94 -6.19
CA PHE A 362 4.63 -6.50 -5.65
C PHE A 362 5.66 -5.42 -5.32
N THR A 363 5.87 -4.45 -6.22
CA THR A 363 6.81 -3.34 -5.99
C THR A 363 6.38 -2.50 -4.78
N ASN A 364 5.09 -2.19 -4.65
CA ASN A 364 4.58 -1.46 -3.49
C ASN A 364 4.75 -2.25 -2.18
N LEU A 365 4.62 -3.58 -2.21
CA LEU A 365 4.89 -4.41 -1.05
C LEU A 365 6.38 -4.38 -0.65
N CYS A 366 7.29 -4.45 -1.62
CA CYS A 366 8.72 -4.29 -1.37
C CYS A 366 9.05 -2.90 -0.78
N CYS A 367 8.40 -1.84 -1.28
CA CYS A 367 8.50 -0.50 -0.70
C CYS A 367 8.00 -0.45 0.74
N ALA A 368 6.85 -1.08 1.02
CA ALA A 368 6.26 -1.13 2.35
C ALA A 368 7.17 -1.86 3.35
N VAL A 369 7.76 -2.98 2.96
CA VAL A 369 8.71 -3.72 3.80
C VAL A 369 9.96 -2.89 4.07
N SER A 370 10.54 -2.28 3.03
CA SER A 370 11.72 -1.41 3.18
C SER A 370 11.44 -0.24 4.13
N PHE A 371 10.25 0.38 4.02
CA PHE A 371 9.83 1.43 4.93
C PHE A 371 9.71 0.94 6.38
N ILE A 372 9.14 -0.24 6.62
CA ILE A 372 9.01 -0.82 7.97
C ILE A 372 10.39 -1.09 8.60
N GLU A 373 11.37 -1.52 7.80
CA GLU A 373 12.74 -1.72 8.26
C GLU A 373 13.38 -0.41 8.72
N THR A 374 13.22 0.66 7.95
CA THR A 374 13.84 1.96 8.23
C THR A 374 12.97 2.94 9.02
N LEU A 375 11.77 2.53 9.47
CA LEU A 375 10.80 3.41 10.13
C LEU A 375 11.39 4.12 11.37
N ASP A 376 11.33 5.43 11.38
CA ASP A 376 11.82 6.27 12.47
C ASP A 376 10.74 7.23 13.01
N ALA A 377 11.10 8.03 14.02
CA ALA A 377 10.18 8.97 14.65
C ALA A 377 9.66 10.02 13.65
N SER A 378 10.53 10.54 12.77
CA SER A 378 10.16 11.47 11.70
C SER A 378 9.13 10.88 10.74
N SER A 379 9.28 9.60 10.41
CA SER A 379 8.38 8.84 9.53
C SER A 379 6.99 8.62 10.12
N LEU A 380 6.76 8.93 11.40
CA LEU A 380 5.45 8.89 12.05
C LEU A 380 4.98 10.28 12.52
N SER A 381 5.72 11.35 12.19
CA SER A 381 5.49 12.70 12.71
C SER A 381 5.52 12.77 14.24
N LEU A 382 6.37 11.95 14.89
CA LEU A 382 6.57 11.92 16.34
C LEU A 382 7.92 12.54 16.70
N THR A 383 8.05 13.00 17.95
CA THR A 383 9.37 13.34 18.50
C THR A 383 10.17 12.06 18.81
N GLN A 384 11.51 12.16 18.79
CA GLN A 384 12.36 11.01 19.12
C GLN A 384 12.10 10.48 20.54
N GLU A 385 11.78 11.37 21.48
CA GLU A 385 11.47 11.04 22.87
C GLU A 385 10.17 10.24 22.99
N GLU A 386 9.10 10.66 22.29
CA GLU A 386 7.83 9.93 22.24
C GLU A 386 8.00 8.55 21.61
N PHE A 387 8.74 8.48 20.49
CA PHE A 387 9.02 7.22 19.80
C PHE A 387 9.77 6.24 20.71
N ASP A 388 10.85 6.70 21.36
CA ASP A 388 11.64 5.86 22.27
C ASP A 388 10.84 5.43 23.50
N CYS A 389 9.95 6.29 24.00
CA CYS A 389 9.05 5.97 25.10
C CYS A 389 8.08 4.84 24.72
N LEU A 390 7.40 4.96 23.57
CA LEU A 390 6.47 3.95 23.05
C LEU A 390 7.18 2.62 22.77
N MET A 391 8.38 2.68 22.18
CA MET A 391 9.20 1.49 21.94
C MET A 391 9.62 0.80 23.26
N LYS A 392 9.97 1.56 24.31
CA LYS A 392 10.33 1.00 25.63
C LYS A 392 9.12 0.40 26.34
N GLN A 393 7.99 1.09 26.34
CA GLN A 393 6.74 0.60 26.92
C GLN A 393 6.34 -0.73 26.28
N HIS A 394 6.27 -0.77 24.95
CA HIS A 394 5.87 -1.96 24.21
C HIS A 394 6.91 -3.10 24.30
N LYS A 395 8.21 -2.79 24.37
CA LYS A 395 9.25 -3.81 24.62
C LYS A 395 9.13 -4.44 26.02
N THR A 396 8.70 -3.66 27.02
CA THR A 396 8.45 -4.17 28.38
C THR A 396 7.26 -5.13 28.38
N GLU A 397 6.21 -4.81 27.61
CA GLU A 397 5.06 -5.70 27.39
C GLU A 397 5.47 -7.00 26.68
N LEU A 398 6.35 -6.93 25.66
CA LEU A 398 6.83 -8.09 24.89
C LEU A 398 7.86 -8.98 25.62
N SER A 399 8.64 -8.42 26.55
CA SER A 399 9.78 -9.12 27.19
C SER A 399 9.43 -9.87 28.47
N THR A 400 8.16 -9.82 28.90
CA THR A 400 7.71 -10.63 30.04
C THR A 400 7.57 -12.09 29.60
N PRO A 401 8.35 -13.04 30.17
CA PRO A 401 8.34 -14.43 29.72
C PRO A 401 6.96 -15.06 29.96
N ASN A 402 6.61 -16.08 29.18
CA ASN A 402 5.26 -16.66 29.04
C ASN A 402 4.51 -17.09 30.33
N LEU A 403 5.14 -17.16 31.51
CA LEU A 403 4.42 -17.29 32.79
C LEU A 403 3.94 -15.92 33.33
N ALA A 404 4.71 -14.86 33.11
CA ALA A 404 4.39 -13.49 33.45
C ALA A 404 3.46 -12.81 32.43
N ALA A 405 3.44 -13.21 31.15
CA ALA A 405 2.49 -12.69 30.16
C ALA A 405 1.04 -13.15 30.43
N GLN A 406 0.86 -14.38 30.93
CA GLN A 406 -0.42 -14.86 31.45
C GLN A 406 -0.82 -14.12 32.73
N GLN A 407 0.14 -13.79 33.60
CA GLN A 407 -0.10 -12.94 34.77
C GLN A 407 -0.34 -11.48 34.40
N SER A 408 0.29 -10.93 33.36
CA SER A 408 0.16 -9.54 32.90
C SER A 408 -1.19 -9.31 32.24
N THR A 409 -1.64 -10.23 31.37
CA THR A 409 -3.01 -10.20 30.83
C THR A 409 -4.05 -10.43 31.92
N LEU A 410 -3.82 -11.34 32.89
CA LEU A 410 -4.67 -11.44 34.08
C LEU A 410 -4.63 -10.20 34.96
N GLN A 411 -3.49 -9.53 35.10
CA GLN A 411 -3.32 -8.32 35.90
C GLN A 411 -3.99 -7.12 35.24
N GLN A 412 -3.86 -6.95 33.92
CA GLN A 412 -4.63 -5.99 33.14
C GLN A 412 -6.13 -6.31 33.23
N MET A 413 -6.53 -7.57 33.12
CA MET A 413 -7.93 -7.96 33.28
C MET A 413 -8.45 -7.70 34.70
N GLN A 414 -7.64 -7.95 35.73
CA GLN A 414 -7.96 -7.64 37.12
C GLN A 414 -7.99 -6.14 37.39
N HIS A 415 -7.09 -5.37 36.79
CA HIS A 415 -7.05 -3.92 36.85
C HIS A 415 -8.27 -3.31 36.14
N ASN A 416 -8.58 -3.77 34.93
CA ASN A 416 -9.78 -3.39 34.19
C ASN A 416 -11.05 -3.78 34.97
N LYS A 417 -11.07 -4.95 35.60
CA LYS A 417 -12.18 -5.37 36.48
C LYS A 417 -12.33 -4.45 37.70
N LYS A 418 -11.22 -4.02 38.32
CA LYS A 418 -11.24 -3.03 39.41
C LYS A 418 -11.76 -1.68 38.93
N LEU A 419 -11.26 -1.18 37.80
CA LEU A 419 -11.74 0.04 37.15
C LEU A 419 -13.24 -0.03 36.85
N LEU A 420 -13.71 -1.14 36.29
CA LEU A 420 -15.14 -1.35 36.01
C LEU A 420 -15.97 -1.35 37.30
N ALA A 421 -15.51 -2.00 38.37
CA ALA A 421 -16.18 -1.99 39.66
C ALA A 421 -16.21 -0.58 40.29
N GLU A 422 -15.13 0.17 40.17
CA GLU A 422 -15.05 1.55 40.66
C GLU A 422 -15.97 2.48 39.85
N LEU A 423 -15.99 2.34 38.52
CA LEU A 423 -16.90 3.06 37.64
C LEU A 423 -18.36 2.73 37.98
N GLN A 424 -18.68 1.46 38.19
CA GLN A 424 -20.02 1.03 38.58
C GLN A 424 -20.42 1.62 39.94
N CYS A 425 -19.53 1.58 40.94
CA CYS A 425 -19.79 2.20 42.24
C CYS A 425 -20.02 3.72 42.15
N ARG A 426 -19.24 4.41 41.29
CA ARG A 426 -19.44 5.85 41.03
C ARG A 426 -20.76 6.12 40.33
N GLN A 427 -21.13 5.28 39.36
CA GLN A 427 -22.41 5.35 38.66
C GLN A 427 -23.57 5.21 39.65
N ASP A 428 -23.53 4.20 40.52
CA ASP A 428 -24.56 3.94 41.52
C ASP A 428 -24.67 5.08 42.54
N SER A 429 -23.54 5.62 43.00
CA SER A 429 -23.56 6.79 43.89
C SER A 429 -24.14 8.03 43.22
N LEU A 430 -23.88 8.23 41.92
CA LEU A 430 -24.47 9.35 41.17
C LEU A 430 -25.97 9.17 41.02
N ILE A 431 -26.44 7.96 40.70
CA ILE A 431 -27.87 7.63 40.61
C ILE A 431 -28.57 7.90 41.95
N GLN A 432 -28.01 7.40 43.07
CA GLN A 432 -28.60 7.63 44.39
C GLN A 432 -28.69 9.11 44.76
N ARG A 433 -27.64 9.89 44.47
CA ARG A 433 -27.66 11.34 44.71
C ARG A 433 -28.69 12.04 43.83
N ALA A 434 -28.83 11.62 42.58
CA ALA A 434 -29.85 12.15 41.68
C ALA A 434 -31.27 11.83 42.17
N GLU A 435 -31.52 10.63 42.69
CA GLU A 435 -32.81 10.25 43.28
C GLU A 435 -33.14 11.05 44.55
N ILE A 436 -32.14 11.29 45.41
CA ILE A 436 -32.32 12.14 46.60
C ILE A 436 -32.67 13.56 46.18
N LEU A 437 -31.89 14.13 45.24
CA LEU A 437 -32.15 15.46 44.71
C LEU A 437 -33.54 15.55 44.07
N GLU A 438 -33.98 14.52 43.36
CA GLU A 438 -35.31 14.47 42.77
C GLU A 438 -36.40 14.50 43.85
N LYS A 439 -36.24 13.74 44.94
CA LYS A 439 -37.19 13.76 46.08
C LYS A 439 -37.21 15.12 46.77
N GLU A 440 -36.04 15.73 46.98
CA GLU A 440 -35.94 17.07 47.54
C GLU A 440 -36.63 18.10 46.66
N LEU A 441 -36.39 18.07 45.33
CA LEU A 441 -37.04 18.95 44.37
C LEU A 441 -38.56 18.78 44.33
N ARG A 442 -39.07 17.55 44.51
CA ARG A 442 -40.53 17.30 44.59
C ARG A 442 -41.13 17.81 45.91
N ALA A 443 -40.40 17.72 47.02
CA ALA A 443 -40.86 18.18 48.33
C ALA A 443 -40.72 19.71 48.52
N TRP A 444 -39.76 20.33 47.83
CA TRP A 444 -39.40 21.73 47.99
C TRP A 444 -40.57 22.72 47.77
N PRO A 445 -41.43 22.58 46.73
CA PRO A 445 -42.58 23.46 46.55
C PRO A 445 -43.58 23.39 47.71
N GLN A 446 -43.77 22.20 48.29
CA GLN A 446 -44.70 21.99 49.41
C GLN A 446 -44.16 22.59 50.71
N LEU A 447 -42.85 22.47 50.94
CA LEU A 447 -42.17 23.10 52.07
C LEU A 447 -42.25 24.63 51.98
N ILE A 448 -41.90 25.21 50.82
CA ILE A 448 -41.98 26.66 50.60
C ILE A 448 -43.41 27.17 50.73
N GLN A 449 -44.41 26.47 50.17
CA GLN A 449 -45.81 26.86 50.34
C GLN A 449 -46.27 26.78 51.80
N GLY A 450 -45.81 25.77 52.56
CA GLY A 450 -46.09 25.63 53.99
C GLY A 450 -45.47 26.76 54.81
N GLU A 451 -44.20 27.07 54.59
CA GLU A 451 -43.49 28.17 55.26
C GLU A 451 -44.10 29.53 54.93
N VAL A 452 -44.43 29.79 53.65
CA VAL A 452 -45.10 31.02 53.23
C VAL A 452 -46.46 31.16 53.92
N LYS A 453 -47.27 30.09 53.99
CA LYS A 453 -48.55 30.10 54.72
C LYS A 453 -48.35 30.34 56.22
N ALA A 454 -47.35 29.74 56.84
CA ALA A 454 -47.04 29.94 58.25
C ALA A 454 -46.62 31.39 58.56
N ILE A 455 -45.84 32.00 57.66
CA ILE A 455 -45.42 33.41 57.78
C ILE A 455 -46.63 34.34 57.60
N ILE A 456 -47.50 34.08 56.61
CA ILE A 456 -48.75 34.85 56.40
C ILE A 456 -49.67 34.76 57.62
N HIS A 457 -49.76 33.60 58.26
CA HIS A 457 -50.55 33.43 59.49
C HIS A 457 -49.91 34.15 60.69
N ARG A 458 -48.58 34.20 60.76
CA ARG A 458 -47.83 34.85 61.85
C ARG A 458 -47.78 36.37 61.72
N PHE A 459 -47.86 36.88 60.49
CA PHE A 459 -47.97 38.31 60.18
C PHE A 459 -49.13 38.52 59.21
N PRO A 460 -50.37 38.60 59.72
CA PRO A 460 -51.54 38.85 58.90
C PRO A 460 -51.39 40.22 58.22
N LEU A 461 -51.45 40.24 56.90
CA LEU A 461 -51.46 41.48 56.13
C LEU A 461 -52.83 42.13 56.27
N ASP A 462 -53.09 42.81 57.39
CA ASP A 462 -54.31 43.58 57.61
C ASP A 462 -54.03 45.09 57.43
N PRO A 463 -54.57 45.74 56.37
CA PRO A 463 -54.42 47.17 56.14
C PRO A 463 -55.43 48.01 56.95
N SER A 464 -55.58 47.76 58.26
CA SER A 464 -56.56 48.48 59.08
C SER A 464 -56.14 48.72 60.55
N ARG A 465 -55.01 49.42 60.77
CA ARG A 465 -54.79 50.16 62.04
C ARG A 465 -54.19 51.54 61.77
N THR A 466 -55.06 52.50 61.51
CA THR A 466 -54.81 53.91 61.86
C THR A 466 -55.00 54.07 63.37
N PRO A 467 -54.07 54.70 64.12
CA PRO A 467 -54.34 55.11 65.48
C PRO A 467 -55.13 56.43 65.46
N SER A 468 -56.40 56.36 65.87
CA SER A 468 -57.24 57.51 66.19
C SER A 468 -56.90 58.08 67.58
N GLN A 469 -56.57 59.37 67.61
CA GLN A 469 -56.80 60.39 68.66
C GLN A 469 -56.72 59.98 70.14
N SER A 470 -55.72 60.50 70.87
CA SER A 470 -55.84 61.59 71.88
C SER A 470 -54.46 61.95 72.45
#